data_AF-A0AAJ4W3E2-F1
#
_entry.id   AF-A0AAJ4W3E2-F1
#
_cell.length_a   1.000
_cell.length_b   1.000
_cell.length_c   1.000
_cell.angle_alpha   90.00
_cell.angle_beta   90.00
_cell.angle_gamma   90.00
#
_symmetry.space_group_name_H-M   'P 1'
#
loop_
_entity.id
_entity.type
_entity.pdbx_description
1 polymer ?
#
loop_
_entity_poly.entity_id
_entity_poly.type
_entity_poly.pdbx_seq_one_letter_code
_entity_poly.pdbx_strand_id
1 'polypeptide(L)' 'MKTRLMFDFAKTILENVSFDPKLFYKELHKAINHLLPYDVDRLTKWVNGYVLEKPELQESLNLINA' A
#
# COMPACT_ATOMS: atom_id res chain seq x y z
N MET A 1 4.57 -0.82 20.08
CA MET A 1 3.65 0.32 19.88
C MET A 1 3.97 1.16 18.64
N LYS A 2 5.24 1.49 18.32
CA LYS A 2 5.59 2.32 17.15
C LYS A 2 5.23 1.71 15.78
N THR A 3 5.27 0.38 15.68
CA THR A 3 5.12 -0.37 14.43
C THR A 3 3.70 -0.30 13.86
N ARG A 4 2.69 -0.48 14.71
CA ARG A 4 1.27 -0.40 14.34
C ARG A 4 0.89 0.98 13.78
N LEU A 5 1.44 2.06 14.35
CA LEU A 5 1.19 3.44 13.93
C LEU A 5 1.69 3.70 12.50
N MET A 6 2.86 3.18 12.12
CA MET A 6 3.41 3.40 10.78
C MET A 6 2.61 2.65 9.70
N PHE A 7 2.20 1.41 9.99
CA PHE A 7 1.30 0.67 9.12
C PHE A 7 -0.06 1.37 8.95
N ASP A 8 -0.71 1.76 10.06
CA ASP A 8 -2.01 2.43 10.01
C ASP A 8 -1.92 3.79 9.28
N PHE A 9 -0.82 4.52 9.45
CA PHE A 9 -0.54 5.75 8.71
C PHE A 9 -0.41 5.49 7.21
N ALA A 10 0.42 4.52 6.80
CA ALA A 10 0.58 4.17 5.39
C ALA A 10 -0.76 3.75 4.74
N LYS A 11 -1.54 2.92 5.44
CA LYS A 11 -2.86 2.49 5.00
C LYS A 11 -3.81 3.67 4.80
N THR A 12 -3.85 4.60 5.75
CA THR A 12 -4.70 5.81 5.67
C THR A 12 -4.32 6.68 4.48
N ILE A 13 -3.02 6.87 4.22
CA ILE A 13 -2.56 7.63 3.04
C ILE A 13 -3.01 6.93 1.76
N LEU A 14 -2.82 5.61 1.65
CA LEU A 14 -3.21 4.82 0.48
C LEU A 14 -4.73 4.87 0.22
N GLU A 15 -5.54 4.79 1.26
CA GLU A 15 -6.99 4.95 1.15
C GLU A 15 -7.37 6.36 0.68
N ASN A 16 -6.72 7.40 1.21
CA ASN A 16 -7.01 8.79 0.83
C ASN A 16 -6.63 9.10 -0.62
N VAL A 17 -5.58 8.48 -1.15
CA VAL A 17 -5.12 8.73 -2.54
C VAL A 17 -5.65 7.71 -3.54
N SER A 18 -6.51 6.77 -3.12
CA SER A 18 -6.98 5.66 -3.97
C SER A 18 -7.80 6.10 -5.19
N PHE A 19 -8.21 7.36 -5.23
CA PHE A 19 -8.93 7.95 -6.38
C PHE A 19 -8.01 8.26 -7.57
N ASP A 20 -6.69 8.32 -7.36
CA ASP A 20 -5.69 8.57 -8.41
C ASP A 20 -4.70 7.40 -8.45
N PRO A 21 -4.79 6.50 -9.46
CA PRO A 21 -3.90 5.36 -9.57
C PRO A 21 -2.41 5.70 -9.60
N LYS A 22 -2.03 6.82 -10.22
CA LYS A 22 -0.63 7.24 -10.31
C LYS A 22 -0.12 7.73 -8.96
N LEU A 23 -0.97 8.42 -8.19
CA LEU A 23 -0.63 8.85 -6.84
C LEU A 23 -0.58 7.66 -5.88
N PHE A 24 -1.55 6.74 -5.97
CA PHE A 24 -1.57 5.50 -5.21
C PHE A 24 -0.28 4.68 -5.41
N TYR A 25 0.14 4.48 -6.66
CA TYR A 25 1.39 3.80 -6.98
C TYR A 25 2.60 4.45 -6.29
N LYS A 26 2.70 5.79 -6.35
CA LYS A 26 3.80 6.54 -5.73
C LYS A 26 3.81 6.41 -4.21
N GLU A 27 2.66 6.52 -3.56
CA GLU A 27 2.57 6.40 -2.10
C GLU A 27 2.77 4.95 -1.64
N LEU A 28 2.33 3.96 -2.42
CA LEU A 28 2.60 2.55 -2.14
C LEU A 28 4.09 2.25 -2.19
N HIS A 29 4.77 2.73 -3.23
CA HIS A 29 6.21 2.58 -3.35
C HIS A 29 6.95 3.25 -2.18
N LYS A 30 6.51 4.43 -1.73
CA LYS A 30 7.08 5.08 -0.53
C LYS A 30 6.84 4.25 0.73
N ALA A 31 5.64 3.70 0.92
CA ALA A 31 5.30 2.90 2.09
C ALA A 31 6.18 1.64 2.18
N ILE A 32 6.36 0.92 1.07
CA ILE A 32 7.22 -0.27 1.00
C ILE A 32 8.66 0.05 1.41
N ASN A 33 9.18 1.20 0.98
CA ASN A 33 10.56 1.61 1.29
C ASN A 33 10.76 2.13 2.73
N HIS A 34 9.70 2.53 3.44
CA HIS A 34 9.79 3.09 4.80
C HIS A 34 9.39 2.10 5.90
N LEU A 35 8.56 1.12 5.58
CA LEU A 35 8.07 0.15 6.55
C LEU A 35 9.12 -0.92 6.85
N LEU A 36 9.06 -1.47 8.07
CA LEU A 36 9.85 -2.64 8.42
C LEU A 36 9.33 -3.87 7.66
N PRO A 37 10.17 -4.89 7.41
CA PRO A 37 9.79 -6.03 6.56
C PRO A 37 8.47 -6.71 6.94
N TYR A 38 8.21 -6.90 8.24
CA TYR A 38 6.95 -7.52 8.71
C TYR A 38 5.71 -6.63 8.48
N ASP A 39 5.87 -5.30 8.42
CA ASP A 39 4.80 -4.36 8.08
C ASP A 39 4.61 -4.28 6.57
N VAL A 40 5.68 -4.45 5.78
CA VAL A 40 5.58 -4.61 4.31
C VAL A 40 4.78 -5.88 3.97
N ASP A 41 5.06 -7.02 4.61
CA ASP A 41 4.29 -8.25 4.41
C ASP A 41 2.80 -8.07 4.72
N ARG A 42 2.51 -7.32 5.78
CA ARG A 42 1.14 -6.96 6.17
C ARG A 42 0.49 -6.03 5.14
N LEU A 43 1.23 -5.03 4.66
CA LEU A 43 0.79 -4.09 3.64
C LEU A 43 0.48 -4.81 2.34
N THR A 44 1.35 -5.70 1.89
CA THR A 44 1.15 -6.51 0.67
C THR A 44 -0.13 -7.32 0.72
N LYS A 45 -0.43 -7.99 1.85
CA LYS A 45 -1.70 -8.73 2.02
C LYS A 45 -2.91 -7.80 1.95
N TRP A 46 -2.82 -6.62 2.57
CA TRP A 46 -3.89 -5.65 2.54
C TRP A 46 -4.12 -5.08 1.13
N VAL A 47 -3.06 -4.65 0.43
CA VAL A 47 -3.15 -4.11 -0.93
C VAL A 47 -3.75 -5.14 -1.89
N ASN A 48 -3.29 -6.39 -1.84
CA ASN A 48 -3.84 -7.48 -2.66
C ASN A 48 -5.36 -7.61 -2.53
N GLY A 49 -5.92 -7.48 -1.32
CA GLY A 49 -7.36 -7.48 -1.12
C GLY A 49 -8.03 -6.17 -1.54
N TYR A 50 -7.39 -5.04 -1.25
CA TYR A 50 -7.96 -3.70 -1.48
C TYR A 50 -8.16 -3.38 -2.97
N VAL A 51 -7.28 -3.88 -3.84
CA VAL A 51 -7.35 -3.63 -5.29
C VAL A 51 -8.28 -4.58 -6.04
N LEU A 52 -8.81 -5.65 -5.41
CA LEU A 52 -9.74 -6.58 -6.06
C LEU A 52 -11.00 -5.86 -6.57
N GLU A 53 -11.47 -4.87 -5.83
CA GLU A 53 -12.65 -4.07 -6.17
C GLU A 53 -12.29 -2.78 -6.94
N LYS A 54 -11.01 -2.56 -7.26
CA LYS A 54 -10.48 -1.34 -7.91
C LYS A 54 -9.56 -1.70 -9.07
N PRO A 55 -10.11 -2.05 -10.24
CA PRO A 55 -9.33 -2.45 -11.42
C PRO A 55 -8.24 -1.44 -11.78
N GLU A 56 -8.53 -0.14 -11.59
CA GLU A 56 -7.62 0.97 -11.85
C GLU A 56 -6.35 0.95 -10.99
N LEU A 57 -6.36 0.24 -9.85
CA LEU A 57 -5.20 0.11 -8.98
C LEU A 57 -4.42 -1.18 -9.21
N GLN A 58 -4.87 -2.10 -10.07
CA GLN A 58 -4.23 -3.41 -10.24
C GLN A 58 -2.77 -3.32 -10.68
N GLU A 59 -2.39 -2.30 -11.47
CA GLU A 59 -0.99 -2.09 -11.88
C GLU A 59 -0.05 -1.86 -10.69
N SER A 60 -0.56 -1.38 -9.56
CA SER A 60 0.23 -1.20 -8.33
C SER A 60 0.72 -2.53 -7.72
N LEU A 61 0.11 -3.67 -8.09
CA LEU A 61 0.55 -5.00 -7.66
C LEU A 61 1.94 -5.35 -8.18
N ASN A 62 2.40 -4.72 -9.27
CA ASN A 62 3.75 -4.88 -9.79
C ASN A 62 4.84 -4.46 -8.79
N LEU A 63 4.51 -3.61 -7.80
CA LEU A 63 5.45 -3.19 -6.76
C LEU A 63 5.64 -4.20 -5.63
N ILE A 64 4.69 -5.11 -5.46
CA ILE A 64 4.64 -6.03 -4.29
C ILE A 64 4.79 -7.51 -4.67
N ASN A 65 4.64 -7.84 -5.96
CA ASN A 65 4.82 -9.19 -6.50
C ASN A 65 6.16 -9.36 -7.25
N ALA A 66 7.07 -8.38 -7.15
CA ALA A 66 8.39 -8.38 -7.78
C ALA A 66 9.44 -9.16 -6.97
#